data_AF-A0A8K0DEL4-F1
#
_entry.id   AF-A0A8K0DEL4-F1
#
_cell.length_a   1.000
_cell.length_b   1.000
_cell.length_c   1.000
_cell.angle_alpha   90.00
_cell.angle_beta   90.00
_cell.angle_gamma   90.00
#
_symmetry.space_group_name_H-M   'P 1'
#
loop_
_entity.id
_entity.type
_entity.pdbx_description
1 polymer ?
#
loop_
_entity_poly.entity_id
_entity_poly.type
_entity_poly.pdbx_seq_one_letter_code
_entity_poly.pdbx_strand_id
1 'polypeptide(L)'
;MKIVVICVVLIEIVLINGAVVQNEKFSCVMEVPYILNECQNCICTGEKLGCTRSACYNNRQFKNCEVGTVWLNECNKCWCLERLGTVCTANICKRATNN
;
A
#
# COMPACT_ATOMS: atom_id res chain seq x y z
N MET A 1 -7.28 -36.73 25.79
CA MET A 1 -6.93 -37.11 24.40
C MET A 1 -7.90 -36.60 23.32
N LYS A 2 -9.07 -36.03 23.66
CA LYS A 2 -10.00 -35.46 22.66
C LYS A 2 -9.64 -34.02 22.24
N ILE A 3 -9.04 -33.25 23.15
CA ILE A 3 -8.67 -31.84 22.94
C ILE A 3 -7.55 -31.68 21.90
N VAL A 4 -6.56 -32.58 21.90
CA VAL A 4 -5.43 -32.53 20.96
C VAL A 4 -5.89 -32.80 19.51
N VAL A 5 -6.87 -33.70 19.34
CA VAL A 5 -7.45 -34.03 18.03
C VAL A 5 -8.26 -32.85 17.46
N ILE A 6 -8.95 -32.09 18.31
CA ILE A 6 -9.70 -30.90 17.89
C ILE A 6 -8.75 -29.79 17.42
N CYS A 7 -7.62 -29.59 18.10
CA CYS A 7 -6.63 -28.56 17.71
C CYS A 7 -5.96 -28.87 16.36
N VAL A 8 -5.64 -30.13 16.06
CA VAL A 8 -4.99 -30.50 14.80
C VAL A 8 -5.95 -30.38 13.61
N VAL A 9 -7.22 -30.72 13.78
CA VAL A 9 -8.23 -30.62 12.69
C VAL A 9 -8.54 -29.16 12.34
N LEU A 10 -8.53 -28.25 13.31
CA LEU A 10 -8.73 -26.82 13.04
C LEU A 10 -7.57 -26.18 12.27
N ILE A 11 -6.34 -26.67 12.47
CA ILE A 11 -5.14 -26.15 11.79
C ILE A 11 -5.13 -26.55 10.30
N GLU A 12 -5.58 -27.77 9.96
CA GLU A 12 -5.67 -28.24 8.57
C GLU A 12 -6.79 -27.53 7.77
N ILE A 13 -7.92 -27.19 8.39
CA ILE A 13 -9.05 -26.52 7.70
C ILE A 13 -8.70 -25.09 7.26
N VAL A 14 -7.82 -24.40 7.98
CA VAL A 14 -7.40 -23.03 7.64
C VAL A 14 -6.55 -22.99 6.35
N LEU A 15 -5.90 -24.09 5.99
CA LEU A 15 -4.98 -24.14 4.84
C LEU A 15 -5.66 -24.36 3.48
N ILE A 16 -6.94 -24.73 3.43
CA ILE A 16 -7.58 -25.15 2.18
C ILE A 16 -8.45 -24.05 1.55
N ASN A 17 -8.95 -23.06 2.31
CA ASN A 17 -9.89 -22.05 1.78
C ASN A 17 -9.60 -20.59 2.17
N GLY A 18 -8.48 -20.32 2.85
CA GLY A 18 -8.09 -18.94 3.18
C GLY A 18 -7.02 -18.44 2.21
N ALA A 19 -7.40 -17.64 1.20
CA ALA A 19 -6.42 -16.72 0.63
C ALA A 19 -5.95 -15.82 1.78
N VAL A 20 -4.73 -16.04 2.26
CA VAL A 20 -4.11 -15.18 3.28
C VAL A 20 -3.85 -13.85 2.61
N VAL A 21 -4.80 -12.92 2.72
CA VAL A 21 -4.61 -11.51 2.33
C VAL A 21 -3.62 -10.94 3.33
N GLN A 22 -2.32 -10.94 2.96
CA GLN A 22 -1.33 -10.21 3.74
C GLN A 22 -1.62 -8.72 3.56
N ASN A 23 -2.18 -8.11 4.59
CA ASN A 23 -2.39 -6.68 4.68
C ASN A 23 -1.00 -6.05 4.89
N GLU A 24 -0.29 -5.78 3.80
CA GLU A 24 1.05 -5.17 3.86
C GLU A 24 0.94 -3.80 4.51
N LYS A 25 1.43 -3.68 5.75
CA LYS A 25 1.48 -2.41 6.46
C LYS A 25 2.46 -1.48 5.75
N PHE A 26 1.99 -0.29 5.38
CA PHE A 26 2.84 0.73 4.77
C PHE A 26 3.96 1.17 5.72
N SER A 27 5.18 1.19 5.19
CA SER A 27 6.34 1.86 5.75
C SER A 27 7.07 2.55 4.61
N CYS A 28 7.42 3.83 4.77
CA CYS A 28 8.26 4.50 3.78
C CYS A 28 9.71 4.03 3.93
N VAL A 29 10.47 4.15 2.84
CA VAL A 29 11.89 3.81 2.76
C VAL A 29 12.67 5.08 2.46
N MET A 30 13.82 5.25 3.12
CA MET A 30 14.73 6.37 2.85
C MET A 30 15.15 6.39 1.37
N GLU A 31 15.37 7.60 0.83
CA GLU A 31 15.80 7.84 -0.57
C GLU A 31 14.80 7.43 -1.66
N VAL A 32 13.70 6.77 -1.31
CA VAL A 32 12.58 6.52 -2.23
C VAL A 32 11.70 7.77 -2.28
N PRO A 33 11.46 8.34 -3.48
CA PRO A 33 10.52 9.44 -3.62
C PRO A 33 9.09 8.92 -3.57
N TYR A 34 8.20 9.68 -2.93
CA TYR A 34 6.78 9.35 -2.82
C TYR A 34 5.92 10.51 -3.30
N ILE A 35 4.72 10.17 -3.79
CA ILE A 35 3.67 11.14 -4.10
C ILE A 35 2.40 10.79 -3.33
N LEU A 36 1.88 11.76 -2.61
CA LEU A 36 0.62 11.67 -1.87
C LEU A 36 -0.50 12.30 -2.70
N ASN A 37 -1.56 11.52 -2.92
CA ASN A 37 -2.77 11.92 -3.64
C ASN A 37 -2.47 12.53 -5.02
N GLU A 38 -1.51 11.94 -5.75
CA GLU A 38 -1.06 12.39 -7.08
C GLU A 38 -0.68 13.89 -7.16
N CYS A 39 -0.27 14.47 -6.02
CA CYS A 39 -0.14 15.92 -5.91
C CYS A 39 1.06 16.35 -5.06
N GLN A 40 1.17 15.85 -3.83
CA GLN A 40 2.19 16.30 -2.88
C GLN A 40 3.42 15.41 -2.95
N ASN A 41 4.59 16.01 -3.15
CA ASN A 41 5.84 15.27 -3.07
C ASN A 41 6.18 14.97 -1.61
N CYS A 42 6.62 13.76 -1.35
CA CYS A 42 6.94 13.29 -0.01
C CYS A 42 8.30 12.60 0.02
N ILE A 43 8.97 12.71 1.16
CA ILE A 43 10.21 12.03 1.48
C ILE A 43 10.06 11.27 2.79
N CYS A 44 10.81 10.18 2.92
CA CYS A 44 10.92 9.47 4.17
C CYS A 44 12.02 10.10 5.04
N THR A 45 11.78 10.24 6.34
CA THR A 45 12.78 10.65 7.33
C THR A 45 12.66 9.72 8.53
N GLY A 46 13.54 8.71 8.58
CA GLY A 46 13.36 7.57 9.48
C GLY A 46 12.14 6.75 9.06
N GLU A 47 11.16 6.58 9.93
CA GLU A 47 9.89 5.89 9.64
C GLU A 47 8.74 6.85 9.31
N LYS A 48 9.02 8.15 9.18
CA LYS A 48 8.00 9.19 9.01
C LYS A 48 7.98 9.69 7.58
N LEU A 49 6.80 9.70 6.97
CA LEU A 49 6.56 10.31 5.67
C LEU A 49 6.27 11.81 5.85
N GLY A 50 7.17 12.67 5.37
CA GLY A 50 7.00 14.12 5.33
C GLY A 50 6.65 14.59 3.92
N CYS A 51 5.57 15.37 3.78
CA CYS A 51 5.07 15.83 2.47
C CYS A 51 5.09 17.36 2.36
N THR A 52 5.22 17.86 1.12
CA THR A 52 5.08 19.28 0.81
C THR A 52 3.66 19.76 1.06
N ARG A 53 3.49 21.00 1.54
CA ARG A 53 2.18 21.59 1.87
C ARG A 53 1.53 22.31 0.68
N SER A 54 1.29 21.58 -0.41
CA SER A 54 0.66 22.12 -1.64
C SER A 54 -0.87 21.99 -1.59
N ALA A 55 -1.60 22.98 -2.11
CA ALA A 55 -3.05 22.91 -2.27
C ALA A 55 -3.41 22.04 -3.48
N CYS A 56 -4.02 20.88 -3.26
CA CYS A 56 -4.44 19.98 -4.33
C CYS A 56 -5.90 20.28 -4.72
N TYR A 57 -6.09 20.75 -5.95
CA TYR A 57 -7.38 21.23 -6.46
C TYR A 57 -8.47 20.15 -6.49
N ASN A 58 -8.12 18.84 -6.47
CA ASN A 58 -9.05 17.71 -6.52
C ASN A 58 -8.81 16.65 -5.41
N ASN A 59 -8.47 17.07 -4.20
CA ASN A 59 -8.09 16.16 -3.10
C ASN A 59 -9.17 15.13 -2.67
N ARG A 60 -10.45 15.31 -3.03
CA ARG A 60 -11.51 14.35 -2.68
C ARG A 60 -11.41 13.06 -3.50
N GLN A 61 -10.98 13.14 -4.76
CA GLN A 61 -10.93 11.97 -5.64
C GLN A 61 -9.85 10.98 -5.21
N PHE A 62 -8.68 11.48 -4.79
CA PHE A 62 -7.54 10.65 -4.41
C PHE A 62 -7.59 10.12 -2.96
N LYS A 63 -8.50 10.66 -2.13
CA LYS A 63 -8.83 10.10 -0.82
C LYS A 63 -9.80 8.92 -0.90
N ASN A 64 -10.44 8.70 -2.05
CA ASN A 64 -11.42 7.64 -2.26
C ASN A 64 -10.74 6.37 -2.80
N CYS A 65 -9.88 5.78 -1.99
CA CYS A 65 -9.35 4.44 -2.22
C CYS A 65 -9.84 3.50 -1.10
N GLU A 66 -9.78 2.19 -1.32
CA GLU A 66 -10.16 1.21 -0.31
C GLU A 66 -9.00 1.03 0.69
N VAL A 67 -9.19 1.45 1.93
CA VAL A 67 -8.14 1.46 2.96
C VAL A 67 -7.55 0.06 3.16
N GLY A 68 -6.22 -0.03 3.18
CA GLY A 68 -5.47 -1.28 3.30
C GLY A 68 -5.14 -1.94 1.96
N THR A 69 -5.73 -1.48 0.86
CA THR A 69 -5.35 -1.97 -0.47
C THR A 69 -3.95 -1.53 -0.86
N VAL A 70 -3.27 -2.44 -1.57
CA VAL A 70 -1.96 -2.22 -2.17
C VAL A 70 -2.06 -2.63 -3.63
N TRP A 71 -1.60 -1.78 -4.53
CA TRP A 71 -1.63 -2.05 -5.97
C TRP A 71 -0.40 -1.48 -6.67
N LEU A 72 -0.20 -1.91 -7.91
CA LEU A 72 0.80 -1.34 -8.79
C LEU A 72 0.12 -0.38 -9.78
N ASN A 73 0.62 0.84 -9.86
CA ASN A 73 0.26 1.82 -10.89
C ASN A 73 1.49 2.03 -11.78
N GLU A 74 1.47 1.46 -12.98
CA GLU A 74 2.66 1.29 -13.81
C GLU A 74 3.79 0.56 -13.05
N CYS A 75 4.92 1.22 -12.81
CA CYS A 75 6.04 0.71 -12.02
C CYS A 75 6.02 1.17 -10.55
N ASN A 76 5.00 1.93 -10.16
CA ASN A 76 4.91 2.51 -8.83
C ASN A 76 4.04 1.65 -7.92
N LYS A 77 4.53 1.37 -6.72
CA LYS A 77 3.76 0.68 -5.68
C LYS A 77 2.95 1.73 -4.93
N CYS A 78 1.66 1.46 -4.79
CA CYS A 78 0.69 2.36 -4.19
C CYS A 78 -0.02 1.69 -3.02
N TRP A 79 -0.33 2.49 -2.00
CA TRP A 79 -1.04 2.09 -0.79
C TRP A 79 -2.19 3.06 -0.55
N CYS A 80 -3.33 2.50 -0.13
CA CYS A 80 -4.42 3.31 0.41
C CYS A 80 -4.34 3.33 1.93
N LEU A 81 -4.04 4.50 2.48
CA LEU A 81 -3.86 4.70 3.92
C LEU A 81 -5.05 5.42 4.52
N GLU A 82 -5.42 5.00 5.73
CA GLU A 82 -6.44 5.69 6.51
C GLU A 82 -6.06 7.17 6.67
N ARG A 83 -7.01 8.08 6.41
CA ARG A 83 -6.89 9.56 6.51
C ARG A 83 -5.99 10.25 5.49
N LEU A 84 -4.92 9.59 5.02
CA LEU A 84 -4.00 10.16 4.03
C LEU A 84 -4.54 9.97 2.60
N GLY A 85 -5.19 8.84 2.30
CA GLY A 85 -5.59 8.48 0.93
C GLY A 85 -4.49 7.69 0.24
N THR A 86 -4.30 7.92 -1.06
CA THR A 86 -3.33 7.19 -1.88
C THR A 86 -1.91 7.73 -1.68
N VAL A 87 -0.97 6.86 -1.32
CA VAL A 87 0.47 7.13 -1.36
C VAL A 87 1.11 6.18 -2.36
N CYS A 88 1.88 6.70 -3.30
CA CYS A 88 2.64 5.89 -4.27
C CYS A 88 4.13 6.21 -4.19
N THR A 89 4.98 5.24 -4.54
CA THR A 89 6.35 5.58 -4.98
C THR A 89 6.28 6.47 -6.22
N ALA A 90 7.29 7.30 -6.45
CA ALA A 90 7.37 8.22 -7.59
C ALA A 90 8.59 7.89 -8.48
N ASN A 91 8.71 6.63 -8.87
CA ASN A 91 9.74 6.15 -9.78
C ASN A 91 9.43 6.62 -11.21
N ILE A 92 10.49 6.88 -11.97
CA ILE A 92 10.39 7.14 -13.41
C ILE A 92 10.14 5.81 -14.12
N CYS A 93 8.91 5.58 -14.55
CA CYS A 93 8.55 4.37 -15.27
C CYS A 93 9.02 4.46 -16.73
N LYS A 94 9.80 3.46 -17.18
CA LYS A 94 10.12 3.32 -18.61
C LYS A 94 8.84 2.93 -19.33
N ARG A 95 8.36 3.77 -20.26
CA ARG A 95 7.34 3.32 -21.21
C ARG A 95 7.95 2.24 -22.09
N ALA A 96 7.22 1.14 -22.30
CA ALA A 96 7.55 0.23 -23.38
C ALA A 96 7.43 1.02 -24.69
N THR A 97 8.56 1.35 -25.30
CA THR A 97 8.58 1.81 -26.69
C THR A 97 8.30 0.57 -27.54
N ASN A 98 7.04 0.40 -27.94
CA ASN A 98 6.70 -0.50 -29.04
C ASN A 98 7.28 0.14 -30.30
N ASN A 99 8.46 -0.32 -30.71
CA ASN A 99 9.08 -0.01 -31.99
C ASN A 99 8.80 -1.15 -32.96
#